data_AF-S5XQC8-F1
#
_entry.id   AF-S5XQC8-F1
#
_cell.length_a   1.000
_cell.length_b   1.000
_cell.length_c   1.000
_cell.angle_alpha   90.00
_cell.angle_beta   90.00
_cell.angle_gamma   90.00
#
_symmetry.space_group_name_H-M   'P 1'
#
loop_
_entity.id
_entity.type
_entity.pdbx_description
1 polymer ?
#
loop_
_entity_poly.entity_id
_entity_poly.type
_entity_poly.pdbx_seq_one_letter_code
_entity_poly.pdbx_strand_id
1 'polypeptide(L)'
;MLGDLLGSLGQTTGNAARRIGIPVPGGRADNSRLEQWLAQTSNTEVGADVTPCPVTLVVTTETRAGAVPVKGVTVSVDGTRLGVTTEKGELRGTASACNGALRLKAVYENSDRRVKREEFTLEITGIDAQAKRATGGAARNFISKVQDVFGSGEGGFPGDKDFTDSYAGSDLVTVGPGGIFEIHVRVKLATLSLTVPYRNQNDRSDSINGVASSGSILCMPSSAEMQARYWNIQKTETDKAGKVTRTAMDRLDIMQRSYARAPKTFSLSAFPRPWQDWGNLRGAMKDLADASNPSSFTVGNGPAGADVETIPGPYADALTELAARGVPAVTSTYATDGHVMIVIGAVVKHDGHSEWLILNDPNGTLASTDSIYGTLKLTGSVGLNGANAAADVRAVQEVLIRTGEYTGAPGAAINSADPNDPTIAAIRKFQGKNGDGVISPGGGTEARMNARVGEGARPTYSAAENERNGPTGDRGRHVYYNGDTSGAYSNTAKKIVNKFRLKGQAWTSVVEPVTALTKEQIAQRLDPGVPRAEPPASGQ
;
A
#
# COMPACT_ATOMS: atom_id res chain seq x y z
N MET A 1 -52.71 15.58 -54.15
CA MET A 1 -53.36 16.89 -54.43
C MET A 1 -53.00 17.81 -53.27
N LEU A 2 -52.28 18.91 -53.59
CA LEU A 2 -52.14 20.23 -52.92
C LEU A 2 -52.14 20.29 -51.38
N GLY A 3 -51.24 21.00 -50.68
CA GLY A 3 -50.24 22.02 -51.00
C GLY A 3 -49.62 22.48 -49.65
N ASP A 4 -48.30 22.52 -49.55
CA ASP A 4 -47.46 23.73 -49.54
C ASP A 4 -47.77 24.79 -48.47
N LEU A 5 -46.79 25.00 -47.58
CA LEU A 5 -46.51 26.30 -46.97
C LEU A 5 -44.99 26.49 -46.77
N LEU A 6 -44.44 27.41 -47.58
CA LEU A 6 -43.10 28.01 -47.55
C LEU A 6 -42.93 28.92 -46.32
N GLY A 7 -41.77 29.01 -45.66
CA GLY A 7 -40.62 29.89 -45.96
C GLY A 7 -40.29 30.69 -44.66
N SER A 8 -39.07 31.05 -44.24
CA SER A 8 -37.92 31.68 -44.92
C SER A 8 -36.65 31.65 -44.01
N LEU A 9 -35.44 31.45 -44.59
CA LEU A 9 -34.24 32.34 -44.67
C LEU A 9 -33.53 32.74 -43.34
N GLY A 10 -32.19 32.74 -43.19
CA GLY A 10 -31.04 32.70 -44.13
C GLY A 10 -29.75 32.13 -43.49
N GLN A 11 -28.86 31.46 -44.22
CA GLN A 11 -27.70 31.93 -45.03
C GLN A 11 -26.55 32.61 -44.27
N THR A 12 -25.38 31.93 -44.21
CA THR A 12 -24.08 32.41 -44.73
C THR A 12 -23.09 31.24 -44.96
N THR A 13 -22.77 31.00 -46.24
CA THR A 13 -21.47 30.68 -46.91
C THR A 13 -20.31 29.98 -46.14
N GLY A 14 -19.52 29.06 -46.73
CA GLY A 14 -19.22 28.86 -48.15
C GLY A 14 -18.42 27.59 -48.50
N ASN A 15 -18.42 27.32 -49.81
CA ASN A 15 -17.91 26.17 -50.54
C ASN A 15 -16.38 26.13 -50.72
N ALA A 16 -15.83 24.92 -50.85
CA ALA A 16 -14.85 24.61 -51.89
C ALA A 16 -14.84 23.10 -52.22
N ALA A 17 -15.45 22.73 -53.35
CA ALA A 17 -15.26 21.45 -54.01
C ALA A 17 -14.36 21.66 -55.25
N ARG A 18 -13.41 20.75 -55.49
CA ARG A 18 -12.81 20.56 -56.81
C ARG A 18 -12.85 19.08 -57.21
N ARG A 19 -13.56 18.83 -58.31
CA ARG A 19 -13.63 17.58 -59.06
C ARG A 19 -12.33 17.36 -59.85
N ILE A 20 -11.85 16.12 -59.90
CA ILE A 20 -11.13 15.58 -61.05
C ILE A 20 -11.76 14.20 -61.34
N GLY A 21 -12.27 14.03 -62.55
CA GLY A 21 -12.86 12.78 -63.03
C GLY A 21 -11.81 11.89 -63.70
N ILE A 22 -11.96 10.57 -63.56
CA ILE A 22 -11.26 9.56 -64.37
C ILE A 22 -12.29 8.49 -64.77
N PRO A 23 -12.25 7.96 -66.02
CA PRO A 23 -13.30 7.11 -66.57
C PRO A 23 -13.14 5.64 -66.19
N VAL A 24 -14.27 4.92 -66.19
CA VAL A 24 -14.34 3.46 -66.06
C VAL A 24 -14.30 2.81 -67.45
N PRO A 25 -13.43 1.82 -67.68
CA PRO A 25 -13.67 0.79 -68.69
C PRO A 25 -13.84 -0.59 -68.02
N GLY A 26 -14.93 -1.26 -68.36
CA GLY A 26 -15.20 -2.63 -67.97
C GLY A 26 -14.30 -3.64 -68.68
N GLY A 27 -13.94 -4.70 -67.96
CA GLY A 27 -13.28 -5.89 -68.48
C GLY A 27 -13.33 -7.00 -67.44
N ARG A 28 -13.87 -8.16 -67.82
CA ARG A 28 -13.96 -9.38 -67.01
C ARG A 28 -12.61 -9.74 -66.38
N ALA A 29 -12.56 -9.87 -65.07
CA ALA A 29 -11.39 -10.39 -64.36
C ALA A 29 -11.35 -11.92 -64.43
N ASP A 30 -10.20 -12.42 -64.89
CA ASP A 30 -9.78 -13.81 -64.96
C ASP A 30 -9.32 -14.28 -63.57
N ASN A 31 -10.00 -15.30 -63.02
CA ASN A 31 -9.74 -15.85 -61.67
C ASN A 31 -8.45 -16.69 -61.57
N SER A 32 -7.73 -16.93 -62.67
CA SER A 32 -6.52 -17.77 -62.67
C SER A 32 -5.31 -17.14 -61.96
N ARG A 33 -5.29 -15.81 -61.78
CA ARG A 33 -4.20 -15.11 -61.07
C ARG A 33 -4.33 -15.09 -59.55
N LEU A 34 -5.53 -15.27 -59.00
CA LEU A 34 -5.74 -15.28 -57.55
C LEU A 34 -5.28 -16.61 -56.93
N GLU A 35 -5.45 -17.73 -57.64
CA GLU A 35 -4.99 -19.05 -57.19
C GLU A 35 -3.47 -19.21 -57.30
N GLN A 36 -2.81 -18.60 -58.30
CA GLN A 36 -1.35 -18.57 -58.37
C GLN A 36 -0.70 -17.69 -57.29
N TRP A 37 -1.39 -16.66 -56.80
CA TRP A 37 -0.90 -15.84 -55.69
C TRP A 37 -1.04 -16.56 -54.35
N LEU A 38 -2.15 -17.30 -54.13
CA LEU A 38 -2.35 -18.11 -52.92
C LEU A 38 -1.43 -19.34 -52.84
N ALA A 39 -0.98 -19.88 -53.98
CA ALA A 39 -0.03 -20.99 -54.02
C ALA A 39 1.45 -20.57 -53.87
N GLN A 40 1.78 -19.28 -54.05
CA GLN A 40 3.15 -18.76 -53.89
C GLN A 40 3.44 -18.16 -52.51
N THR A 41 2.41 -17.96 -51.66
CA THR A 41 2.59 -17.51 -50.26
C THR A 41 2.60 -18.64 -49.24
N SER A 42 2.51 -19.92 -49.65
CA SER A 42 2.51 -21.07 -48.72
C SER A 42 3.88 -21.72 -48.50
N ASN A 43 4.98 -21.13 -49.01
CA ASN A 43 6.35 -21.60 -48.79
C ASN A 43 7.18 -20.58 -47.99
N THR A 44 6.59 -20.01 -46.95
CA THR A 44 7.39 -19.35 -45.91
C THR A 44 7.88 -20.43 -44.96
N GLU A 45 9.18 -20.72 -45.06
CA GLU A 45 10.07 -21.32 -44.06
C GLU A 45 9.39 -22.14 -42.97
N VAL A 46 9.61 -23.46 -43.04
CA VAL A 46 9.51 -24.38 -41.90
C VAL A 46 10.15 -23.69 -40.72
N GLY A 47 9.32 -23.31 -39.74
CA GLY A 47 9.75 -22.66 -38.52
C GLY A 47 10.90 -23.47 -37.95
N ALA A 48 12.07 -22.84 -37.84
CA ALA A 48 13.15 -23.41 -37.06
C ALA A 48 12.55 -23.82 -35.72
N ASP A 49 12.67 -25.11 -35.38
CA ASP A 49 12.37 -25.61 -34.05
C ASP A 49 13.03 -24.67 -33.06
N VAL A 50 12.24 -23.78 -32.46
CA VAL A 50 12.69 -22.89 -31.40
C VAL A 50 12.89 -23.82 -30.22
N THR A 51 14.07 -24.42 -30.18
CA THR A 51 14.49 -25.31 -29.11
C THR A 51 14.34 -24.48 -27.84
N PRO A 52 13.50 -24.89 -26.87
CA PRO A 52 13.34 -24.14 -25.64
C PRO A 52 14.73 -23.96 -25.03
N CYS A 53 15.15 -22.71 -24.86
CA CYS A 53 16.39 -22.35 -24.19
C CYS A 53 16.06 -22.10 -22.72
N PRO A 54 16.11 -23.11 -21.85
CA PRO A 54 15.89 -22.91 -20.43
C PRO A 54 16.99 -22.00 -19.88
N VAL A 55 16.58 -20.92 -19.23
CA VAL A 55 17.47 -20.01 -18.52
C VAL A 55 17.21 -20.16 -17.03
N THR A 56 18.28 -20.38 -16.27
CA THR A 56 18.18 -20.38 -14.80
C THR A 56 18.21 -18.95 -14.31
N LEU A 57 17.19 -18.57 -13.54
CA LEU A 57 17.08 -17.28 -12.88
C LEU A 57 17.34 -17.42 -11.39
N VAL A 58 18.21 -16.57 -10.86
CA VAL A 58 18.41 -16.37 -9.42
C VAL A 58 17.93 -14.98 -9.07
N VAL A 59 16.77 -14.88 -8.45
CA VAL A 59 16.13 -13.61 -8.09
C VAL A 59 16.39 -13.31 -6.62
N THR A 60 16.97 -12.15 -6.34
CA THR A 60 17.12 -11.62 -4.98
C THR A 60 16.26 -10.38 -4.84
N THR A 61 15.35 -10.39 -3.86
CA THR A 61 14.48 -9.25 -3.56
C THR A 61 14.89 -8.59 -2.26
N GLU A 62 15.12 -7.29 -2.33
CA GLU A 62 15.55 -6.44 -1.22
C GLU A 62 14.82 -5.10 -1.23
N THR A 63 14.74 -4.44 -0.07
CA THR A 63 14.31 -3.05 0.04
C THR A 63 15.36 -2.12 -0.57
N ARG A 64 14.93 -1.04 -1.23
CA ARG A 64 15.85 0.02 -1.69
C ARG A 64 16.62 0.64 -0.53
N ALA A 65 15.92 0.93 0.56
CA ALA A 65 16.51 1.41 1.79
C ALA A 65 17.20 0.26 2.53
N GLY A 66 18.52 0.35 2.73
CA GLY A 66 19.31 -0.60 3.52
C GLY A 66 19.63 -1.94 2.84
N ALA A 67 19.06 -2.23 1.65
CA ALA A 67 19.24 -3.51 0.97
C ALA A 67 18.91 -4.70 1.91
N VAL A 68 17.73 -4.63 2.56
CA VAL A 68 17.25 -5.65 3.50
C VAL A 68 16.47 -6.70 2.71
N PRO A 69 16.76 -8.00 2.86
CA PRO A 69 16.04 -9.05 2.14
C PRO A 69 14.55 -9.10 2.49
N VAL A 70 13.69 -9.38 1.51
CA VAL A 70 12.23 -9.43 1.70
C VAL A 70 11.66 -10.82 1.37
N LYS A 71 11.07 -11.45 2.38
CA LYS A 71 10.34 -12.73 2.28
C LYS A 71 8.96 -12.52 1.68
N GLY A 72 8.44 -13.53 0.97
CA GLY A 72 7.03 -13.58 0.59
C GLY A 72 6.67 -12.82 -0.70
N VAL A 73 7.67 -12.35 -1.45
CA VAL A 73 7.46 -11.66 -2.72
C VAL A 73 7.17 -12.68 -3.80
N THR A 74 6.04 -12.54 -4.49
CA THR A 74 5.66 -13.43 -5.59
C THR A 74 6.36 -12.98 -6.86
N VAL A 75 7.07 -13.88 -7.54
CA VAL A 75 7.80 -13.58 -8.78
C VAL A 75 7.20 -14.38 -9.93
N SER A 76 7.03 -13.71 -11.06
CA SER A 76 6.56 -14.28 -12.32
C SER A 76 7.44 -13.77 -13.47
N VAL A 77 7.53 -14.57 -14.53
CA VAL A 77 8.24 -14.25 -15.77
C VAL A 77 7.31 -14.53 -16.93
N ASP A 78 7.08 -13.52 -17.77
CA ASP A 78 6.16 -13.58 -18.92
C ASP A 78 4.77 -14.13 -18.54
N GLY A 79 4.28 -13.70 -17.37
CA GLY A 79 2.98 -14.12 -16.82
C GLY A 79 2.98 -15.48 -16.12
N THR A 80 4.05 -16.26 -16.23
CA THR A 80 4.16 -17.58 -15.55
C THR A 80 4.80 -17.41 -14.17
N ARG A 81 4.18 -17.95 -13.13
CA ARG A 81 4.72 -17.90 -11.77
C ARG A 81 6.01 -18.70 -11.63
N LEU A 82 7.06 -18.04 -11.16
CA LEU A 82 8.35 -18.64 -10.84
C LEU A 82 8.39 -19.18 -9.40
N GLY A 83 7.78 -18.43 -8.46
CA GLY A 83 7.73 -18.83 -7.05
C GLY A 83 7.58 -17.66 -6.09
N VAL A 84 8.02 -17.87 -4.85
CA VAL A 84 7.96 -16.88 -3.76
C VAL A 84 9.33 -16.80 -3.09
N THR A 85 9.77 -15.59 -2.72
CA THR A 85 11.06 -15.40 -2.06
C THR A 85 11.10 -15.98 -0.64
N THR A 86 12.26 -16.55 -0.29
CA THR A 86 12.57 -17.11 1.03
C THR A 86 12.91 -16.03 2.06
N GLU A 87 13.29 -16.42 3.29
CA GLU A 87 13.76 -15.51 4.34
C GLU A 87 15.00 -14.71 3.95
N LYS A 88 15.79 -15.20 3.00
CA LYS A 88 16.94 -14.49 2.43
C LYS A 88 16.56 -13.58 1.27
N GLY A 89 15.27 -13.41 0.97
CA GLY A 89 14.79 -12.69 -0.20
C GLY A 89 15.11 -13.39 -1.52
N GLU A 90 15.55 -14.65 -1.48
CA GLU A 90 16.03 -15.39 -2.65
C GLU A 90 14.94 -16.30 -3.22
N LEU A 91 14.92 -16.42 -4.54
CA LEU A 91 14.17 -17.39 -5.31
C LEU A 91 15.05 -17.89 -6.46
N ARG A 92 15.02 -19.19 -6.73
CA ARG A 92 15.65 -19.79 -7.91
C ARG A 92 14.59 -20.49 -8.73
N GLY A 93 14.61 -20.30 -10.04
CA GLY A 93 13.73 -21.02 -10.95
C GLY A 93 14.21 -20.97 -12.38
N THR A 94 13.44 -21.59 -13.28
CA THR A 94 13.77 -21.66 -14.71
C THR A 94 12.70 -20.92 -15.51
N ALA A 95 13.13 -20.14 -16.49
CA ALA A 95 12.25 -19.48 -17.46
C ALA A 95 12.66 -19.86 -18.89
N SER A 96 11.76 -19.67 -19.85
CA SER A 96 12.03 -19.90 -21.26
C SER A 96 12.23 -18.56 -21.97
N ALA A 97 13.43 -18.34 -22.52
CA ALA A 97 13.80 -17.08 -23.19
C ALA A 97 13.81 -17.22 -24.73
N CYS A 98 12.79 -17.88 -25.29
CA CYS A 98 12.73 -18.25 -26.72
C CYS A 98 12.83 -17.06 -27.71
N ASN A 99 12.59 -15.83 -27.24
CA ASN A 99 12.66 -14.60 -28.03
C ASN A 99 13.87 -13.71 -27.68
N GLY A 100 14.82 -14.18 -26.86
CA GLY A 100 15.98 -13.41 -26.42
C GLY A 100 15.67 -12.31 -25.38
N ALA A 101 14.44 -12.28 -24.85
CA ALA A 101 14.00 -11.37 -23.80
C ALA A 101 13.13 -12.09 -22.76
N LEU A 102 13.01 -11.51 -21.57
CA LEU A 102 12.14 -11.98 -20.50
C LEU A 102 11.55 -10.77 -19.79
N ARG A 103 10.26 -10.81 -19.43
CA ARG A 103 9.65 -9.79 -18.57
C ARG A 103 9.45 -10.36 -17.18
N LEU A 104 10.28 -9.92 -16.24
CA LEU A 104 10.12 -10.25 -14.84
C LEU A 104 9.12 -9.30 -14.17
N LYS A 105 8.23 -9.87 -13.36
CA LYS A 105 7.31 -9.14 -12.48
C LYS A 105 7.40 -9.72 -11.07
N ALA A 106 7.70 -8.88 -10.10
CA ALA A 106 7.67 -9.20 -8.68
C ALA A 106 6.56 -8.40 -8.00
N VAL A 107 5.80 -9.06 -7.13
CA VAL A 107 4.65 -8.47 -6.43
C VAL A 107 4.84 -8.64 -4.94
N TYR A 108 4.87 -7.52 -4.23
CA TYR A 108 4.86 -7.45 -2.78
C TYR A 108 3.48 -6.96 -2.31
N GLU A 109 2.84 -7.75 -1.46
CA GLU A 109 1.57 -7.43 -0.80
C GLU A 109 1.78 -7.66 0.70
N ASN A 110 1.66 -6.62 1.50
CA ASN A 110 1.90 -6.67 2.94
C ASN A 110 0.81 -7.51 3.67
N SER A 111 1.17 -8.09 4.82
CA SER A 111 0.28 -8.96 5.61
C SER A 111 -0.93 -8.29 6.25
N ASP A 112 -0.84 -7.01 6.60
CA ASP A 112 -2.00 -6.19 6.84
C ASP A 112 -2.61 -5.85 5.46
N ARG A 113 -3.66 -6.59 5.09
CA ARG A 113 -4.38 -6.56 3.79
C ARG A 113 -4.87 -5.18 3.34
N ARG A 114 -4.59 -4.14 4.13
CA ARG A 114 -4.99 -2.76 3.97
C ARG A 114 -3.79 -1.85 3.68
N VAL A 115 -2.57 -2.38 3.62
CA VAL A 115 -1.37 -1.67 3.15
C VAL A 115 -1.23 -1.85 1.63
N LYS A 116 -0.59 -0.90 0.95
CA LYS A 116 -0.56 -0.84 -0.52
C LYS A 116 0.18 -2.03 -1.13
N ARG A 117 -0.27 -2.44 -2.32
CA ARG A 117 0.40 -3.44 -3.15
C ARG A 117 1.48 -2.78 -4.01
N GLU A 118 2.67 -3.35 -4.00
CA GLU A 118 3.78 -2.94 -4.85
C GLU A 118 4.03 -3.96 -5.96
N GLU A 119 4.11 -3.47 -7.19
CA GLU A 119 4.60 -4.22 -8.35
C GLU A 119 5.95 -3.66 -8.79
N PHE A 120 6.93 -4.55 -8.92
CA PHE A 120 8.17 -4.30 -9.62
C PHE A 120 8.15 -5.03 -10.97
N THR A 121 8.54 -4.35 -12.04
CA THR A 121 8.72 -4.97 -13.35
C THR A 121 10.10 -4.64 -13.91
N LEU A 122 10.73 -5.63 -14.55
CA LEU A 122 12.01 -5.48 -15.24
C LEU A 122 11.96 -6.24 -16.57
N GLU A 123 12.36 -5.56 -17.63
CA GLU A 123 12.66 -6.21 -18.90
C GLU A 123 14.12 -6.70 -18.89
N ILE A 124 14.35 -7.95 -19.28
CA ILE A 124 15.69 -8.52 -19.47
C ILE A 124 15.82 -8.82 -20.96
N THR A 125 16.81 -8.26 -21.61
CA THR A 125 17.01 -8.36 -23.07
C THR A 125 18.41 -8.86 -23.39
N GLY A 126 18.67 -9.13 -24.67
CA GLY A 126 20.00 -9.55 -25.13
C GLY A 126 20.45 -10.87 -24.51
N ILE A 127 19.50 -11.77 -24.23
CA ILE A 127 19.76 -13.05 -23.59
C ILE A 127 20.41 -13.97 -24.62
N ASP A 128 21.68 -14.28 -24.40
CA ASP A 128 22.48 -15.19 -25.21
C ASP A 128 23.21 -16.16 -24.29
N ALA A 129 22.75 -17.41 -24.28
CA ALA A 129 23.30 -18.47 -23.46
C ALA A 129 24.72 -18.89 -23.90
N GLN A 130 25.04 -18.76 -25.19
CA GLN A 130 26.36 -19.10 -25.73
C GLN A 130 27.38 -18.01 -25.38
N ALA A 131 27.02 -16.75 -25.61
CA ALA A 131 27.87 -15.60 -25.27
C ALA A 131 27.87 -15.30 -23.75
N LYS A 132 27.00 -15.97 -22.98
CA LYS A 132 26.73 -15.72 -21.55
C LYS A 132 26.43 -14.25 -21.29
N ARG A 133 25.45 -13.72 -22.03
CA ARG A 133 25.03 -12.32 -21.95
C ARG A 133 23.56 -12.20 -21.62
N ALA A 134 23.25 -11.18 -20.85
CA ALA A 134 21.91 -10.68 -20.57
C ALA A 134 22.05 -9.22 -20.13
N THR A 135 21.05 -8.39 -20.39
CA THR A 135 21.07 -6.98 -20.02
C THR A 135 19.74 -6.58 -19.40
N GLY A 136 19.78 -5.84 -18.30
CA GLY A 136 18.58 -5.23 -17.74
C GLY A 136 18.15 -4.01 -18.55
N GLY A 137 16.90 -4.03 -19.01
CA GLY A 137 16.21 -2.92 -19.67
C GLY A 137 15.59 -1.95 -18.66
N ALA A 138 14.36 -1.52 -18.92
CA ALA A 138 13.66 -0.61 -18.01
C ALA A 138 13.17 -1.35 -16.76
N ALA A 139 13.47 -0.78 -15.59
CA ALA A 139 12.90 -1.17 -14.31
C ALA A 139 11.78 -0.18 -13.94
N ARG A 140 10.72 -0.69 -13.31
CA ARG A 140 9.62 0.13 -12.80
C ARG A 140 9.11 -0.42 -11.49
N ASN A 141 8.90 0.45 -10.51
CA ASN A 141 8.12 0.18 -9.32
C ASN A 141 6.79 0.93 -9.43
N PHE A 142 5.73 0.29 -8.99
CA PHE A 142 4.38 0.83 -8.99
C PHE A 142 3.70 0.43 -7.69
N ILE A 143 3.19 1.42 -6.95
CA ILE A 143 2.37 1.18 -5.77
C ILE A 143 0.97 1.72 -6.05
N SER A 144 -0.01 0.83 -6.01
CA SER A 144 -1.42 1.19 -6.19
C SER A 144 -1.92 2.00 -5.00
N LYS A 145 -3.01 2.76 -5.17
CA LYS A 145 -3.69 3.32 -4.00
C LYS A 145 -4.20 2.19 -3.11
N VAL A 146 -4.35 2.47 -1.82
CA VAL A 146 -5.20 1.60 -0.98
C VAL A 146 -6.62 1.88 -1.43
N GLN A 147 -7.21 0.92 -2.15
CA GLN A 147 -8.63 1.01 -2.48
C GLN A 147 -9.42 0.65 -1.22
N ASP A 148 -9.97 1.63 -0.52
CA ASP A 148 -10.99 1.41 0.52
C ASP A 148 -12.35 1.08 -0.14
N VAL A 149 -12.36 0.03 -1.00
CA VAL A 149 -13.50 -0.60 -1.71
C VAL A 149 -13.72 -0.12 -3.18
N PHE A 150 -13.54 -1.07 -4.14
CA PHE A 150 -13.83 -1.16 -5.60
C PHE A 150 -12.76 -0.84 -6.66
N GLY A 151 -12.17 -1.90 -7.24
CA GLY A 151 -11.45 -1.82 -8.52
C GLY A 151 -10.38 -2.89 -8.75
N SER A 152 -10.75 -4.09 -9.21
CA SER A 152 -9.76 -5.04 -9.74
C SER A 152 -9.11 -4.49 -11.01
N GLY A 153 -7.91 -3.95 -10.89
CA GLY A 153 -7.05 -3.75 -12.03
C GLY A 153 -5.60 -3.79 -11.61
N GLU A 154 -4.78 -4.45 -12.42
CA GLU A 154 -3.39 -4.05 -12.53
C GLU A 154 -3.40 -2.59 -13.08
N GLY A 155 -3.54 -1.59 -12.19
CA GLY A 155 -3.63 -0.17 -12.57
C GLY A 155 -4.92 0.25 -13.29
N GLY A 156 -6.10 -0.24 -12.86
CA GLY A 156 -7.34 -0.21 -13.64
C GLY A 156 -8.11 1.10 -13.77
N PHE A 157 -7.75 2.19 -13.07
CA PHE A 157 -8.34 3.51 -13.31
C PHE A 157 -7.25 4.56 -13.59
N PRO A 158 -7.45 5.48 -14.55
CA PRO A 158 -6.63 6.69 -14.66
C PRO A 158 -6.65 7.43 -13.32
N GLY A 159 -5.49 7.52 -12.65
CA GLY A 159 -5.36 8.16 -11.33
C GLY A 159 -5.19 7.19 -10.15
N ASP A 160 -5.25 5.87 -10.35
CA ASP A 160 -5.05 4.85 -9.30
C ASP A 160 -3.56 4.54 -9.04
N LYS A 161 -2.77 5.59 -8.84
CA LYS A 161 -1.34 5.47 -8.55
C LYS A 161 -1.00 6.36 -7.37
N ASP A 162 -0.44 5.78 -6.32
CA ASP A 162 0.17 6.56 -5.25
C ASP A 162 1.68 6.72 -5.47
N PHE A 163 2.32 5.75 -6.14
CA PHE A 163 3.71 5.85 -6.49
C PHE A 163 4.00 5.16 -7.81
N THR A 164 4.82 5.80 -8.63
CA THR A 164 5.44 5.17 -9.79
C THR A 164 6.84 5.72 -9.94
N ASP A 165 7.78 4.83 -10.25
CA ASP A 165 9.16 5.20 -10.44
C ASP A 165 9.78 4.29 -11.50
N SER A 166 10.41 4.89 -12.50
CA SER A 166 10.98 4.19 -13.66
C SER A 166 12.42 4.61 -13.86
N TYR A 167 13.31 3.63 -14.06
CA TYR A 167 14.76 3.85 -14.10
C TYR A 167 15.46 2.73 -14.89
N ALA A 168 16.73 2.93 -15.23
CA ALA A 168 17.53 1.93 -15.93
C ALA A 168 17.83 0.73 -15.02
N GLY A 169 17.60 -0.48 -15.53
CA GLY A 169 17.79 -1.75 -14.83
C GLY A 169 19.12 -2.44 -15.14
N SER A 170 20.06 -1.79 -15.83
CA SER A 170 21.34 -2.39 -16.25
C SER A 170 22.09 -3.05 -15.08
N ASP A 171 22.08 -2.39 -13.92
CA ASP A 171 22.80 -2.84 -12.73
C ASP A 171 22.02 -3.90 -11.94
N LEU A 172 20.79 -4.21 -12.34
CA LEU A 172 19.93 -5.20 -11.68
C LEU A 172 20.15 -6.60 -12.25
N VAL A 173 20.82 -6.73 -13.39
CA VAL A 173 21.05 -8.01 -14.06
C VAL A 173 22.54 -8.29 -14.16
N THR A 174 22.96 -9.46 -13.67
CA THR A 174 24.32 -9.96 -13.88
C THR A 174 24.28 -11.42 -14.34
N VAL A 175 25.29 -11.86 -15.08
CA VAL A 175 25.42 -13.26 -15.50
C VAL A 175 26.40 -13.96 -14.58
N GLY A 176 26.02 -15.14 -14.09
CA GLY A 176 26.83 -15.94 -13.18
C GLY A 176 28.12 -16.46 -13.83
N PRO A 177 29.21 -16.64 -13.06
CA PRO A 177 30.50 -17.10 -13.59
C PRO A 177 30.56 -18.60 -13.89
N GLY A 178 29.50 -19.36 -13.57
CA GLY A 178 29.47 -20.82 -13.63
C GLY A 178 29.47 -21.43 -15.04
N GLY A 179 29.58 -22.75 -15.10
CA GLY A 179 29.44 -23.52 -16.34
C GLY A 179 28.02 -23.47 -16.93
N ILE A 180 27.01 -23.27 -16.08
CA ILE A 180 25.60 -23.13 -16.46
C ILE A 180 25.29 -21.64 -16.70
N PHE A 181 24.48 -21.35 -17.71
CA PHE A 181 24.01 -19.98 -17.96
C PHE A 181 22.96 -19.59 -16.92
N GLU A 182 23.38 -18.77 -15.97
CA GLU A 182 22.56 -18.27 -14.86
C GLU A 182 22.47 -16.75 -14.92
N ILE A 183 21.25 -16.23 -14.86
CA ILE A 183 21.00 -14.78 -14.77
C ILE A 183 20.59 -14.46 -13.35
N HIS A 184 21.37 -13.62 -12.69
CA HIS A 184 21.07 -13.08 -11.38
C HIS A 184 20.31 -11.76 -11.56
N VAL A 185 19.14 -11.65 -10.92
CA VAL A 185 18.27 -10.48 -10.99
C VAL A 185 18.03 -9.91 -9.60
N ARG A 186 18.35 -8.63 -9.42
CA ARG A 186 18.04 -7.88 -8.18
C ARG A 186 16.73 -7.11 -8.33
N VAL A 187 15.75 -7.49 -7.54
CA VAL A 187 14.49 -6.77 -7.38
C VAL A 187 14.65 -5.81 -6.21
N LYS A 188 14.49 -4.50 -6.49
CA LYS A 188 14.59 -3.44 -5.46
C LYS A 188 13.21 -2.87 -5.17
N LEU A 189 12.58 -3.33 -4.08
CA LEU A 189 11.29 -2.81 -3.63
C LEU A 189 11.45 -1.40 -3.07
N ALA A 190 10.58 -0.49 -3.51
CA ALA A 190 10.50 0.88 -3.01
C ALA A 190 9.99 0.93 -1.57
N THR A 191 9.13 -0.01 -1.19
CA THR A 191 8.55 -0.08 0.16
C THR A 191 9.51 -0.74 1.16
N LEU A 192 9.69 -0.10 2.29
CA LEU A 192 10.21 -0.69 3.53
C LEU A 192 9.17 -0.48 4.62
N SER A 193 8.71 -1.56 5.27
CA SER A 193 7.70 -1.48 6.34
C SER A 193 8.05 -2.44 7.47
N LEU A 194 8.19 -1.91 8.68
CA LEU A 194 8.41 -2.67 9.91
C LEU A 194 7.08 -3.17 10.49
N THR A 195 7.08 -4.37 11.05
CA THR A 195 5.94 -4.93 11.77
C THR A 195 5.91 -4.36 13.19
N VAL A 196 5.25 -3.21 13.35
CA VAL A 196 5.06 -2.56 14.66
C VAL A 196 3.66 -2.88 15.20
N PRO A 197 3.53 -3.46 16.41
CA PRO A 197 2.22 -3.74 17.00
C PRO A 197 1.38 -2.48 17.15
N TYR A 198 0.22 -2.44 16.51
CA TYR A 198 -0.66 -1.28 16.51
C TYR A 198 -1.35 -1.07 17.87
N ARG A 199 -1.58 0.20 18.22
CA ARG A 199 -2.34 0.60 19.41
C ARG A 199 -3.23 1.81 19.09
N ASN A 200 -4.55 1.63 19.26
CA ASN A 200 -5.50 2.73 19.11
C ASN A 200 -5.67 3.49 20.43
N GLN A 201 -5.59 4.81 20.36
CA GLN A 201 -5.66 5.72 21.50
C GLN A 201 -7.07 5.78 22.09
N ASN A 202 -8.09 5.47 21.29
CA ASN A 202 -9.50 5.53 21.66
C ASN A 202 -10.03 4.24 22.28
N ASP A 203 -9.26 3.15 22.27
CA ASP A 203 -9.71 1.82 22.75
C ASP A 203 -10.12 1.81 24.22
N ARG A 204 -9.53 2.70 25.04
CA ARG A 204 -9.88 2.86 26.46
C ARG A 204 -9.43 4.22 26.98
N SER A 205 -10.03 4.65 28.10
CA SER A 205 -9.47 5.70 28.95
C SER A 205 -8.47 5.12 29.95
N ASP A 206 -7.44 5.88 30.32
CA ASP A 206 -6.53 5.54 31.42
C ASP A 206 -6.58 6.63 32.50
N SER A 207 -6.39 6.27 33.77
CA SER A 207 -6.50 7.21 34.90
C SER A 207 -5.25 7.23 35.75
N ILE A 208 -4.76 8.43 36.10
CA ILE A 208 -3.69 8.65 37.08
C ILE A 208 -4.26 9.53 38.19
N ASN A 209 -4.10 9.12 39.45
CA ASN A 209 -4.60 9.84 40.63
C ASN A 209 -6.08 10.27 40.50
N GLY A 210 -6.93 9.39 39.95
CA GLY A 210 -8.35 9.67 39.74
C GLY A 210 -8.68 10.58 38.56
N VAL A 211 -7.70 11.09 37.82
CA VAL A 211 -7.92 11.91 36.63
C VAL A 211 -7.90 11.03 35.38
N ALA A 212 -9.08 10.80 34.81
CA ALA A 212 -9.24 10.05 33.58
C ALA A 212 -8.73 10.85 32.37
N SER A 213 -8.06 10.15 31.47
CA SER A 213 -7.55 10.67 30.20
C SER A 213 -8.07 9.79 29.06
N SER A 214 -8.52 10.41 27.98
CA SER A 214 -9.11 9.73 26.81
C SER A 214 -8.90 10.57 25.54
N GLY A 215 -8.93 9.92 24.37
CA GLY A 215 -8.92 10.63 23.09
C GLY A 215 -7.59 11.28 22.76
N SER A 216 -7.63 12.51 22.24
CA SER A 216 -6.50 13.20 21.61
C SER A 216 -5.26 13.38 22.51
N ILE A 217 -5.44 13.43 23.84
CA ILE A 217 -4.31 13.58 24.77
C ILE A 217 -3.48 12.30 24.94
N LEU A 218 -3.92 11.19 24.35
CA LEU A 218 -3.28 9.88 24.46
C LEU A 218 -2.45 9.49 23.22
N CYS A 219 -2.37 10.32 22.18
CA CYS A 219 -1.60 10.01 20.96
C CYS A 219 -0.13 9.69 21.25
N MET A 220 0.51 10.52 22.09
CA MET A 220 1.92 10.40 22.45
C MET A 220 2.25 9.13 23.24
N PRO A 221 1.56 8.82 24.37
CA PRO A 221 1.84 7.59 25.11
C PRO A 221 1.35 6.33 24.37
N SER A 222 0.33 6.41 23.49
CA SER A 222 -0.07 5.27 22.64
C SER A 222 1.00 4.94 21.59
N SER A 223 1.57 5.96 20.93
CA SER A 223 2.69 5.77 19.99
C SER A 223 3.95 5.25 20.68
N ALA A 224 4.22 5.72 21.91
CA ALA A 224 5.31 5.18 22.74
C ALA A 224 5.06 3.71 23.16
N GLU A 225 3.81 3.31 23.43
CA GLU A 225 3.45 1.91 23.69
C GLU A 225 3.78 1.04 22.47
N MET A 226 3.44 1.49 21.25
CA MET A 226 3.79 0.77 20.02
C MET A 226 5.31 0.56 19.90
N GLN A 227 6.10 1.60 20.18
CA GLN A 227 7.57 1.51 20.20
C GLN A 227 8.08 0.55 21.29
N ALA A 228 7.50 0.57 22.49
CA ALA A 228 7.86 -0.33 23.58
C ALA A 228 7.57 -1.80 23.22
N ARG A 229 6.40 -2.07 22.62
CA ARG A 229 5.98 -3.42 22.21
C ARG A 229 6.85 -3.96 21.07
N TYR A 230 7.23 -3.12 20.11
CA TYR A 230 8.16 -3.50 19.03
C TYR A 230 9.52 -4.00 19.55
N TRP A 231 10.03 -3.36 20.61
CA TRP A 231 11.27 -3.75 21.27
C TRP A 231 11.11 -4.80 22.37
N ASN A 232 9.88 -5.28 22.60
CA ASN A 232 9.56 -6.18 23.71
C ASN A 232 10.05 -5.65 25.07
N ILE A 233 9.85 -4.35 25.33
CA ILE A 233 10.08 -3.75 26.65
C ILE A 233 8.95 -4.20 27.57
N GLN A 234 9.32 -4.79 28.71
CA GLN A 234 8.42 -5.44 29.66
C GLN A 234 8.55 -4.81 31.05
N LYS A 235 7.46 -4.77 31.83
CA LYS A 235 7.59 -4.60 33.29
C LYS A 235 7.90 -5.92 33.93
N THR A 236 8.64 -5.82 35.02
CA THR A 236 8.82 -6.89 35.97
C THR A 236 7.99 -6.59 37.20
N GLU A 237 7.04 -7.46 37.51
CA GLU A 237 6.23 -7.41 38.73
C GLU A 237 6.61 -8.60 39.61
N THR A 238 6.90 -8.34 40.88
CA THR A 238 7.15 -9.38 41.87
C THR A 238 5.95 -9.45 42.81
N ASP A 239 5.28 -10.59 42.86
CA ASP A 239 4.16 -10.77 43.77
C ASP A 239 4.62 -10.91 45.24
N LYS A 240 3.66 -10.96 46.18
CA LYS A 240 3.94 -11.10 47.61
C LYS A 240 4.68 -12.40 47.96
N ALA A 241 4.64 -13.41 47.09
CA ALA A 241 5.35 -14.67 47.25
C ALA A 241 6.74 -14.66 46.61
N GLY A 242 7.19 -13.53 46.05
CA GLY A 242 8.48 -13.40 45.38
C GLY A 242 8.49 -13.90 43.94
N LYS A 243 7.33 -14.27 43.36
CA LYS A 243 7.25 -14.72 41.98
C LYS A 243 7.38 -13.53 41.05
N VAL A 244 8.34 -13.62 40.14
CA VAL A 244 8.60 -12.62 39.12
C VAL A 244 7.77 -12.91 37.87
N THR A 245 6.92 -11.97 37.48
CA THR A 245 6.16 -11.97 36.23
C THR A 245 6.65 -10.85 35.32
N ARG A 246 6.84 -11.17 34.05
CA ARG A 246 7.13 -10.19 33.02
C ARG A 246 5.92 -10.01 32.11
N THR A 247 5.45 -8.78 32.00
CA THR A 247 4.30 -8.43 31.17
C THR A 247 4.65 -7.27 30.25
N ALA A 248 3.96 -7.18 29.11
CA ALA A 248 4.19 -6.09 28.17
C ALA A 248 3.88 -4.74 28.84
N MET A 249 4.72 -3.74 28.54
CA MET A 249 4.42 -2.35 28.86
C MET A 249 3.11 -1.91 28.21
N ASP A 250 2.28 -1.22 28.99
CA ASP A 250 1.10 -0.55 28.46
C ASP A 250 1.20 0.98 28.53
N ARG A 251 0.24 1.65 27.90
CA ARG A 251 0.15 3.12 27.90
C ARG A 251 0.12 3.73 29.30
N LEU A 252 -0.53 3.08 30.26
CA LEU A 252 -0.66 3.61 31.63
C LEU A 252 0.70 3.58 32.34
N ASP A 253 1.49 2.52 32.16
CA ASP A 253 2.85 2.44 32.70
C ASP A 253 3.72 3.61 32.21
N ILE A 254 3.64 3.92 30.90
CA ILE A 254 4.37 5.03 30.26
C ILE A 254 3.89 6.39 30.79
N MET A 255 2.58 6.59 30.90
CA MET A 255 1.99 7.82 31.43
C MET A 255 2.38 8.05 32.89
N GLN A 256 2.32 7.00 33.73
CA GLN A 256 2.71 7.08 35.14
C GLN A 256 4.20 7.39 35.30
N ARG A 257 5.06 6.76 34.52
CA ARG A 257 6.50 7.03 34.58
C ARG A 257 6.84 8.45 34.10
N SER A 258 6.15 8.93 33.07
CA SER A 258 6.29 10.32 32.60
C SER A 258 5.76 11.32 33.63
N TYR A 259 4.64 11.01 34.29
CA TYR A 259 4.08 11.80 35.40
C TYR A 259 5.07 11.94 36.56
N ALA A 260 5.70 10.84 36.98
CA ALA A 260 6.67 10.83 38.08
C ALA A 260 7.92 11.67 37.79
N ARG A 261 8.23 11.93 36.52
CA ARG A 261 9.38 12.76 36.10
C ARG A 261 9.03 14.24 35.97
N ALA A 262 7.74 14.57 35.84
CA ALA A 262 7.33 15.94 35.61
C ALA A 262 7.54 16.82 36.85
N PRO A 263 7.99 18.08 36.67
CA PRO A 263 7.99 19.06 37.74
C PRO A 263 6.59 19.22 38.36
N LYS A 264 6.53 19.59 39.64
CA LYS A 264 5.27 19.82 40.37
C LYS A 264 4.35 20.89 39.75
N THR A 265 4.86 21.69 38.82
CA THR A 265 4.11 22.71 38.06
C THR A 265 3.21 22.12 36.98
N PHE A 266 3.44 20.87 36.55
CA PHE A 266 2.52 20.20 35.63
C PHE A 266 1.26 19.73 36.37
N SER A 267 0.10 20.01 35.77
CA SER A 267 -1.18 19.53 36.27
C SER A 267 -1.70 18.35 35.43
N LEU A 268 -2.26 17.34 36.10
CA LEU A 268 -3.01 16.27 35.45
C LEU A 268 -4.33 16.76 34.85
N SER A 269 -4.81 17.97 35.17
CA SER A 269 -6.04 18.55 34.61
C SER A 269 -5.79 19.61 33.52
N ALA A 270 -4.55 20.09 33.35
CA ALA A 270 -4.18 21.05 32.28
C ALA A 270 -3.40 20.40 31.12
N PHE A 271 -3.50 21.01 29.94
CA PHE A 271 -2.63 20.74 28.79
C PHE A 271 -1.46 21.75 28.79
N PRO A 272 -0.23 21.36 28.42
CA PRO A 272 0.21 19.99 28.13
C PRO A 272 0.26 19.12 29.39
N ARG A 273 -0.06 17.84 29.22
CA ARG A 273 0.08 16.82 30.25
C ARG A 273 1.56 16.44 30.43
N PRO A 274 1.95 15.87 31.58
CA PRO A 274 3.29 15.37 31.84
C PRO A 274 3.94 14.51 30.75
N TRP A 275 3.16 13.61 30.14
CA TRP A 275 3.62 12.75 29.03
C TRP A 275 3.61 13.44 27.65
N GLN A 276 3.12 14.67 27.56
CA GLN A 276 3.18 15.50 26.35
C GLN A 276 4.43 16.38 26.31
N ASP A 277 5.26 16.32 27.37
CA ASP A 277 6.62 16.82 27.36
C ASP A 277 7.58 15.73 26.87
N TRP A 278 8.36 16.01 25.83
CA TRP A 278 9.25 15.03 25.21
C TRP A 278 10.44 14.65 26.09
N GLY A 279 10.90 15.55 26.96
CA GLY A 279 11.95 15.23 27.94
C GLY A 279 11.46 14.24 28.97
N ASN A 280 10.24 14.42 29.47
CA ASN A 280 9.57 13.51 30.40
C ASN A 280 9.33 12.15 29.75
N LEU A 281 8.73 12.12 28.55
CA LEU A 281 8.46 10.87 27.82
C LEU A 281 9.74 10.09 27.52
N ARG A 282 10.76 10.73 26.93
CA ARG A 282 12.00 10.03 26.57
C ARG A 282 12.68 9.44 27.79
N GLY A 283 12.76 10.18 28.88
CA GLY A 283 13.37 9.61 30.08
C GLY A 283 12.49 8.58 30.78
N ALA A 284 11.16 8.64 30.64
CA ALA A 284 10.29 7.53 31.05
C ALA A 284 10.55 6.27 30.23
N MET A 285 10.64 6.40 28.90
CA MET A 285 11.00 5.30 28.01
C MET A 285 12.40 4.74 28.31
N LYS A 286 13.37 5.60 28.64
CA LYS A 286 14.70 5.19 29.09
C LYS A 286 14.62 4.34 30.36
N ASP A 287 13.93 4.84 31.39
CA ASP A 287 13.79 4.13 32.66
C ASP A 287 13.14 2.77 32.47
N LEU A 288 12.09 2.70 31.64
CA LEU A 288 11.38 1.45 31.34
C LEU A 288 12.25 0.48 30.53
N ALA A 289 13.00 0.98 29.54
CA ALA A 289 13.93 0.17 28.76
C ALA A 289 15.06 -0.38 29.64
N ASP A 290 15.67 0.45 30.49
CA ASP A 290 16.73 0.06 31.42
C ASP A 290 16.22 -0.95 32.46
N ALA A 291 15.00 -0.77 32.97
CA ALA A 291 14.39 -1.72 33.91
C ALA A 291 14.06 -3.07 33.25
N SER A 292 13.65 -3.06 31.97
CA SER A 292 13.33 -4.28 31.23
C SER A 292 14.58 -5.04 30.78
N ASN A 293 15.55 -4.33 30.19
CA ASN A 293 16.76 -4.86 29.58
C ASN A 293 17.92 -3.89 29.82
N PRO A 294 18.59 -3.96 30.98
CA PRO A 294 19.65 -3.02 31.35
C PRO A 294 20.70 -2.89 30.26
N SER A 295 21.04 -1.65 29.90
CA SER A 295 22.09 -1.33 28.91
C SER A 295 21.88 -1.91 27.51
N SER A 296 20.68 -2.38 27.18
CA SER A 296 20.38 -2.95 25.85
C SER A 296 19.89 -1.91 24.85
N PHE A 297 19.39 -0.77 25.33
CA PHE A 297 18.81 0.28 24.50
C PHE A 297 19.36 1.66 24.85
N THR A 298 19.44 2.51 23.84
CA THR A 298 19.54 3.96 23.98
C THR A 298 18.17 4.58 23.72
N VAL A 299 17.87 5.70 24.40
CA VAL A 299 16.65 6.47 24.17
C VAL A 299 17.01 7.93 23.99
N GLY A 300 16.60 8.51 22.86
CA GLY A 300 17.07 9.83 22.46
C GLY A 300 16.13 10.59 21.53
N ASN A 301 16.63 11.73 21.04
CA ASN A 301 15.97 12.53 20.02
C ASN A 301 15.91 11.78 18.68
N GLY A 302 15.17 12.33 17.72
CA GLY A 302 15.26 11.91 16.32
C GLY A 302 16.64 12.22 15.69
N PRO A 303 16.82 11.89 14.41
CA PRO A 303 18.01 12.29 13.66
C PRO A 303 18.07 13.81 13.51
N ALA A 304 19.27 14.36 13.34
CA ALA A 304 19.42 15.76 12.94
C ALA A 304 19.05 15.94 11.47
N GLY A 305 18.60 17.13 11.07
CA GLY A 305 18.32 17.44 9.67
C GLY A 305 17.91 18.90 9.47
N ALA A 306 18.21 19.44 8.29
CA ALA A 306 17.58 20.66 7.79
C ALA A 306 16.20 20.33 7.19
N ASP A 307 15.37 21.35 6.93
CA ASP A 307 14.04 21.18 6.31
C ASP A 307 13.16 20.13 7.00
N VAL A 308 13.16 20.19 8.35
CA VAL A 308 12.54 19.22 9.27
C VAL A 308 11.03 19.03 9.12
N GLU A 309 10.43 19.69 8.13
CA GLU A 309 9.00 19.79 7.95
C GLU A 309 8.50 19.05 6.70
N THR A 310 9.31 18.82 5.66
CA THR A 310 8.80 18.27 4.38
C THR A 310 9.17 16.81 4.11
N ILE A 311 8.34 16.16 3.29
CA ILE A 311 8.60 14.85 2.70
C ILE A 311 8.33 15.01 1.20
N PRO A 312 9.30 14.79 0.29
CA PRO A 312 10.68 14.44 0.57
C PRO A 312 11.43 15.54 1.34
N GLY A 313 12.52 15.15 2.01
CA GLY A 313 13.40 16.07 2.71
C GLY A 313 14.47 15.33 3.54
N PRO A 314 15.58 16.00 3.88
CA PRO A 314 16.69 15.37 4.62
C PRO A 314 16.27 14.72 5.94
N TYR A 315 15.31 15.32 6.65
CA TYR A 315 14.79 14.75 7.89
C TYR A 315 13.97 13.47 7.66
N ALA A 316 13.19 13.41 6.57
CA ALA A 316 12.44 12.21 6.19
C ALA A 316 13.37 11.08 5.72
N ASP A 317 14.46 11.43 5.02
CA ASP A 317 15.49 10.47 4.62
C ASP A 317 16.20 9.88 5.85
N ALA A 318 16.52 10.71 6.84
CA ALA A 318 17.14 10.22 8.08
C ALA A 318 16.19 9.33 8.92
N LEU A 319 14.87 9.59 8.90
CA LEU A 319 13.88 8.68 9.48
C LEU A 319 13.79 7.36 8.69
N THR A 320 13.95 7.42 7.37
CA THR A 320 14.01 6.24 6.50
C THR A 320 15.27 5.41 6.80
N GLU A 321 16.40 6.05 7.07
CA GLU A 321 17.63 5.36 7.50
C GLU A 321 17.47 4.64 8.84
N LEU A 322 16.74 5.23 9.80
CA LEU A 322 16.39 4.54 11.04
C LEU A 322 15.55 3.29 10.76
N ALA A 323 14.52 3.40 9.92
CA ALA A 323 13.68 2.28 9.55
C ALA A 323 14.49 1.18 8.81
N ALA A 324 15.46 1.57 7.98
CA ALA A 324 16.39 0.67 7.30
C ALA A 324 17.33 -0.08 8.26
N ARG A 325 17.57 0.45 9.46
CA ARG A 325 18.25 -0.23 10.57
C ARG A 325 17.32 -1.05 11.47
N GLY A 326 16.03 -1.12 11.14
CA GLY A 326 15.01 -1.79 11.94
C GLY A 326 14.56 -0.97 13.15
N VAL A 327 14.65 0.36 13.11
CA VAL A 327 14.36 1.26 14.23
C VAL A 327 13.16 2.17 13.90
N PRO A 328 11.98 1.96 14.52
CA PRO A 328 10.85 2.86 14.35
C PRO A 328 10.99 4.10 15.23
N ALA A 329 10.43 5.23 14.80
CA ALA A 329 10.58 6.53 15.46
C ALA A 329 9.22 7.16 15.79
N VAL A 330 9.00 7.52 17.05
CA VAL A 330 7.78 8.23 17.49
C VAL A 330 8.01 9.72 17.27
N THR A 331 7.19 10.38 16.44
CA THR A 331 7.41 11.77 16.01
C THR A 331 6.14 12.61 16.08
N SER A 332 6.32 13.91 16.37
CA SER A 332 5.22 14.89 16.30
C SER A 332 5.06 15.45 14.89
N THR A 333 3.82 15.74 14.54
CA THR A 333 3.42 16.28 13.26
C THR A 333 2.57 17.54 13.44
N TYR A 334 2.46 18.32 12.36
CA TYR A 334 1.54 19.45 12.25
C TYR A 334 0.19 19.05 11.62
N ALA A 335 -0.14 17.75 11.56
CA ALA A 335 -1.45 17.30 11.09
C ALA A 335 -2.60 17.94 11.91
N THR A 336 -2.37 18.18 13.20
CA THR A 336 -3.20 18.99 14.10
C THR A 336 -2.30 19.92 14.94
N ASP A 337 -2.81 20.51 16.04
CA ASP A 337 -2.04 21.34 17.01
C ASP A 337 -0.98 20.53 17.83
N GLY A 338 -0.36 19.51 17.22
CA GLY A 338 0.58 18.57 17.82
C GLY A 338 0.01 17.17 17.95
N HIS A 339 -0.11 16.46 16.82
CA HIS A 339 -0.39 15.02 16.80
C HIS A 339 0.91 14.22 16.86
N VAL A 340 0.89 13.05 17.49
CA VAL A 340 2.08 12.19 17.63
C VAL A 340 1.77 10.80 17.08
N MET A 341 2.62 10.36 16.15
CA MET A 341 2.50 9.08 15.45
C MET A 341 3.83 8.34 15.52
N ILE A 342 3.86 7.08 15.08
CA ILE A 342 5.09 6.31 14.94
C ILE A 342 5.39 6.04 13.47
N VAL A 343 6.58 6.44 13.02
CA VAL A 343 7.14 6.10 11.71
C VAL A 343 7.64 4.66 11.75
N ILE A 344 7.13 3.85 10.84
CA ILE A 344 7.41 2.40 10.76
C ILE A 344 8.07 2.01 9.45
N GLY A 345 8.23 2.95 8.50
CA GLY A 345 8.74 2.65 7.18
C GLY A 345 8.72 3.83 6.23
N ALA A 346 8.98 3.56 4.96
CA ALA A 346 9.00 4.56 3.89
C ALA A 346 8.74 3.93 2.51
N VAL A 347 8.40 4.79 1.55
CA VAL A 347 8.50 4.52 0.11
C VAL A 347 9.64 5.36 -0.45
N VAL A 348 10.62 4.70 -1.06
CA VAL A 348 11.89 5.33 -1.47
C VAL A 348 12.03 5.30 -2.98
N LYS A 349 12.37 6.44 -3.57
CA LYS A 349 12.70 6.57 -5.01
C LYS A 349 14.03 5.92 -5.36
N HIS A 350 14.30 5.72 -6.65
CA HIS A 350 15.54 5.10 -7.11
C HIS A 350 16.78 5.98 -6.84
N ASP A 351 16.57 7.29 -6.67
CA ASP A 351 17.59 8.26 -6.26
C ASP A 351 17.96 8.19 -4.76
N GLY A 352 17.24 7.38 -3.99
CA GLY A 352 17.48 7.16 -2.57
C GLY A 352 16.66 8.08 -1.65
N HIS A 353 15.89 9.02 -2.19
CA HIS A 353 15.05 9.91 -1.37
C HIS A 353 13.72 9.26 -0.99
N SER A 354 13.30 9.55 0.24
CA SER A 354 12.01 9.17 0.78
C SER A 354 10.89 10.00 0.14
N GLU A 355 10.05 9.34 -0.64
CA GLU A 355 8.90 9.96 -1.30
C GLU A 355 7.70 10.02 -0.34
N TRP A 356 7.56 8.99 0.51
CA TRP A 356 6.53 8.92 1.56
C TRP A 356 7.12 8.29 2.81
N LEU A 357 6.65 8.70 3.97
CA LEU A 357 6.83 7.96 5.22
C LEU A 357 5.60 7.11 5.50
N ILE A 358 5.82 5.94 6.08
CA ILE A 358 4.77 5.02 6.54
C ILE A 358 4.62 5.21 8.04
N LEU A 359 3.45 5.65 8.51
CA LEU A 359 3.16 5.94 9.90
C LEU A 359 1.94 5.18 10.43
N ASN A 360 2.03 4.71 11.67
CA ASN A 360 0.86 4.30 12.43
C ASN A 360 0.30 5.50 13.20
N ASP A 361 -0.89 5.95 12.81
CA ASP A 361 -1.67 6.94 13.55
C ASP A 361 -2.41 6.27 14.73
N PRO A 362 -2.10 6.61 16.00
CA PRO A 362 -2.77 6.02 17.15
C PRO A 362 -4.26 6.40 17.22
N ASN A 363 -4.75 7.43 16.55
CA ASN A 363 -6.18 7.75 16.51
C ASN A 363 -6.98 6.89 15.51
N GLY A 364 -6.28 6.21 14.61
CA GLY A 364 -6.86 5.27 13.65
C GLY A 364 -5.96 5.10 12.43
N THR A 365 -5.50 3.87 12.19
CA THR A 365 -4.93 3.48 10.89
C THR A 365 -6.02 2.85 10.02
N LEU A 366 -5.69 2.51 8.77
CA LEU A 366 -6.44 1.52 7.99
C LEU A 366 -6.66 0.23 8.80
N ALA A 367 -5.81 -0.05 9.80
CA ALA A 367 -5.96 -1.18 10.69
C ALA A 367 -7.17 -1.12 11.66
N SER A 368 -7.72 0.07 11.90
CA SER A 368 -8.87 0.28 12.77
C SER A 368 -10.19 -0.09 12.06
N THR A 369 -11.11 -0.72 12.80
CA THR A 369 -12.50 -0.90 12.37
C THR A 369 -13.20 0.43 12.09
N ASP A 370 -12.63 1.55 12.54
CA ASP A 370 -13.17 2.90 12.37
C ASP A 370 -12.61 3.62 11.14
N SER A 371 -11.78 2.96 10.31
CA SER A 371 -11.26 3.55 9.07
C SER A 371 -12.40 4.05 8.17
N ILE A 372 -12.28 5.25 7.61
CA ILE A 372 -13.29 5.84 6.73
C ILE A 372 -13.23 5.12 5.40
N TYR A 373 -14.19 4.24 5.21
CA TYR A 373 -14.43 3.68 3.89
C TYR A 373 -15.00 4.75 2.97
N GLY A 374 -14.71 4.56 1.69
CA GLY A 374 -15.50 5.20 0.67
C GLY A 374 -16.98 4.86 0.76
N THR A 375 -17.77 5.71 0.13
CA THR A 375 -19.12 5.34 -0.24
C THR A 375 -18.94 4.27 -1.33
N LEU A 376 -19.23 3.00 -1.04
CA LEU A 376 -19.44 1.93 -2.01
C LEU A 376 -20.21 2.52 -3.18
N LYS A 377 -19.63 2.43 -4.37
CA LYS A 377 -20.17 2.92 -5.63
C LYS A 377 -20.03 1.84 -6.68
N LEU A 378 -21.14 1.21 -7.02
CA LEU A 378 -21.15 0.12 -8.01
C LEU A 378 -21.25 0.67 -9.43
N THR A 379 -20.55 0.02 -10.37
CA THR A 379 -20.71 0.33 -11.80
C THR A 379 -21.75 -0.56 -12.48
N GLY A 380 -21.94 -1.77 -11.97
CA GLY A 380 -22.96 -2.74 -12.39
C GLY A 380 -23.56 -3.48 -11.19
N SER A 381 -24.63 -4.23 -11.42
CA SER A 381 -25.29 -5.01 -10.36
C SER A 381 -24.44 -6.19 -9.91
N VAL A 382 -24.51 -6.51 -8.62
CA VAL A 382 -23.75 -7.59 -7.98
C VAL A 382 -24.71 -8.55 -7.30
N GLY A 383 -24.49 -9.86 -7.47
CA GLY A 383 -25.32 -10.88 -6.86
C GLY A 383 -26.05 -11.75 -7.89
N LEU A 384 -27.19 -12.29 -7.49
CA LEU A 384 -27.99 -13.21 -8.32
C LEU A 384 -28.38 -12.55 -9.65
N ASN A 385 -28.02 -13.17 -10.78
CA ASN A 385 -28.24 -12.63 -12.14
C ASN A 385 -27.68 -11.21 -12.36
N GLY A 386 -26.76 -10.75 -11.51
CA GLY A 386 -26.11 -9.44 -11.65
C GLY A 386 -25.09 -9.40 -12.79
N ALA A 387 -24.68 -8.19 -13.17
CA ALA A 387 -23.57 -7.97 -14.10
C ALA A 387 -22.26 -8.57 -13.56
N ASN A 388 -22.09 -8.57 -12.23
CA ASN A 388 -21.01 -9.24 -11.51
C ASN A 388 -19.62 -8.91 -12.04
N ALA A 389 -19.39 -7.64 -12.39
CA ALA A 389 -18.06 -7.16 -12.69
C ALA A 389 -17.14 -7.49 -11.52
N ALA A 390 -15.97 -8.07 -11.79
CA ALA A 390 -15.09 -8.60 -10.74
C ALA A 390 -14.74 -7.55 -9.65
N ALA A 391 -14.59 -6.28 -10.06
CA ALA A 391 -14.42 -5.16 -9.14
C ALA A 391 -15.61 -5.02 -8.19
N ASP A 392 -16.82 -4.91 -8.75
CA ASP A 392 -18.10 -4.76 -8.04
C ASP A 392 -18.42 -5.99 -7.15
N VAL A 393 -18.02 -7.20 -7.55
CA VAL A 393 -18.16 -8.39 -6.70
C VAL A 393 -17.23 -8.30 -5.50
N ARG A 394 -15.94 -8.03 -5.75
CA ARG A 394 -14.90 -7.99 -4.71
C ARG A 394 -15.28 -7.04 -3.60
N ALA A 395 -15.68 -5.83 -3.94
CA ALA A 395 -15.79 -4.82 -2.90
C ALA A 395 -17.17 -4.83 -2.22
N VAL A 396 -18.17 -5.51 -2.78
CA VAL A 396 -19.37 -5.94 -2.04
C VAL A 396 -18.98 -6.98 -1.01
N GLN A 397 -18.15 -7.96 -1.38
CA GLN A 397 -17.62 -8.95 -0.43
C GLN A 397 -16.81 -8.29 0.70
N GLU A 398 -16.00 -7.27 0.42
CA GLU A 398 -15.23 -6.54 1.44
C GLU A 398 -16.13 -5.79 2.43
N VAL A 399 -17.18 -5.11 1.95
CA VAL A 399 -18.20 -4.48 2.82
C VAL A 399 -18.90 -5.54 3.67
N LEU A 400 -19.30 -6.66 3.07
CA LEU A 400 -19.97 -7.75 3.78
C LEU A 400 -19.08 -8.42 4.82
N ILE A 401 -17.76 -8.56 4.58
CA ILE A 401 -16.80 -9.04 5.57
C ILE A 401 -16.78 -8.10 6.78
N ARG A 402 -16.67 -6.79 6.55
CA ARG A 402 -16.64 -5.80 7.63
C ARG A 402 -17.92 -5.80 8.45
N THR A 403 -19.07 -5.95 7.80
CA THR A 403 -20.35 -6.01 8.50
C THR A 403 -20.64 -7.37 9.13
N GLY A 404 -19.71 -8.34 9.02
CA GLY A 404 -19.84 -9.68 9.60
C GLY A 404 -20.83 -10.60 8.85
N GLU A 405 -21.12 -10.29 7.60
CA GLU A 405 -22.08 -11.00 6.76
C GLU A 405 -21.43 -12.00 5.79
N TYR A 406 -20.15 -11.83 5.46
CA TYR A 406 -19.38 -12.71 4.57
C TYR A 406 -18.06 -13.14 5.22
N THR A 407 -17.68 -14.41 5.06
CA THR A 407 -16.43 -14.98 5.62
C THR A 407 -15.48 -15.52 4.55
N GLY A 408 -15.87 -15.45 3.27
CA GLY A 408 -15.04 -15.89 2.16
C GLY A 408 -13.94 -14.88 1.81
N ALA A 409 -13.07 -15.26 0.87
CA ALA A 409 -12.03 -14.36 0.39
C ALA A 409 -12.63 -13.21 -0.47
N PRO A 410 -12.11 -11.99 -0.36
CA PRO A 410 -12.42 -10.91 -1.31
C PRO A 410 -12.04 -11.28 -2.74
N GLY A 411 -12.89 -10.92 -3.70
CA GLY A 411 -12.71 -11.22 -5.12
C GLY A 411 -12.95 -12.68 -5.47
N ALA A 412 -13.54 -13.48 -4.58
CA ALA A 412 -13.98 -14.82 -4.92
C ALA A 412 -15.00 -14.75 -6.07
N ALA A 413 -14.84 -15.62 -7.06
CA ALA A 413 -15.76 -15.71 -8.18
C ALA A 413 -17.18 -15.95 -7.68
N ILE A 414 -18.15 -15.27 -8.28
CA ILE A 414 -19.56 -15.41 -7.95
C ILE A 414 -20.23 -16.29 -9.02
N ASN A 415 -20.92 -17.34 -8.59
CA ASN A 415 -21.82 -18.07 -9.47
C ASN A 415 -23.17 -17.35 -9.51
N SER A 416 -23.35 -16.48 -10.51
CA SER A 416 -24.54 -15.62 -10.62
C SER A 416 -25.85 -16.38 -10.82
N ALA A 417 -25.81 -17.65 -11.18
CA ALA A 417 -26.97 -18.52 -11.35
C ALA A 417 -27.31 -19.33 -10.09
N ASP A 418 -26.38 -19.46 -9.14
CA ASP A 418 -26.59 -20.24 -7.92
C ASP A 418 -27.10 -19.34 -6.77
N PRO A 419 -28.39 -19.45 -6.38
CA PRO A 419 -28.91 -18.68 -5.25
C PRO A 419 -28.23 -19.01 -3.91
N ASN A 420 -27.43 -20.07 -3.81
CA ASN A 420 -26.68 -20.46 -2.62
C ASN A 420 -25.20 -20.06 -2.69
N ASP A 421 -24.76 -19.34 -3.73
CA ASP A 421 -23.41 -18.79 -3.77
C ASP A 421 -23.11 -18.01 -2.47
N PRO A 422 -21.94 -18.22 -1.83
CA PRO A 422 -21.61 -17.57 -0.55
C PRO A 422 -21.74 -16.04 -0.56
N THR A 423 -21.46 -15.40 -1.69
CA THR A 423 -21.62 -13.95 -1.87
C THR A 423 -23.10 -13.58 -1.93
N ILE A 424 -23.90 -14.30 -2.71
CA ILE A 424 -25.35 -14.06 -2.85
C ILE A 424 -26.05 -14.28 -1.50
N ALA A 425 -25.69 -15.33 -0.78
CA ALA A 425 -26.19 -15.61 0.56
C ALA A 425 -25.85 -14.48 1.55
N ALA A 426 -24.62 -13.96 1.51
CA ALA A 426 -24.21 -12.82 2.32
C ALA A 426 -24.95 -11.53 1.95
N ILE A 427 -25.19 -11.27 0.66
CA ILE A 427 -26.01 -10.14 0.20
C ILE A 427 -27.44 -10.26 0.77
N ARG A 428 -28.07 -11.44 0.68
CA ARG A 428 -29.41 -11.65 1.26
C ARG A 428 -29.43 -11.45 2.76
N LYS A 429 -28.42 -11.98 3.45
CA LYS A 429 -28.25 -11.82 4.91
C LYS A 429 -28.19 -10.34 5.28
N PHE A 430 -27.40 -9.55 4.55
CA PHE A 430 -27.31 -8.10 4.73
C PHE A 430 -28.62 -7.36 4.42
N GLN A 431 -29.34 -7.76 3.37
CA GLN A 431 -30.63 -7.17 3.00
C GLN A 431 -31.74 -7.49 4.01
N GLY A 432 -31.60 -8.61 4.74
CA GLY A 432 -32.54 -9.07 5.73
C GLY A 432 -33.71 -9.86 5.14
N LYS A 433 -34.85 -9.83 5.83
CA LYS A 433 -36.05 -10.58 5.43
C LYS A 433 -36.48 -10.16 4.01
N ASN A 434 -36.62 -11.14 3.11
CA ASN A 434 -36.94 -10.98 1.69
C ASN A 434 -35.81 -10.38 0.82
N GLY A 435 -34.55 -10.52 1.22
CA GLY A 435 -33.42 -10.19 0.35
C GLY A 435 -33.45 -11.01 -0.95
N ASP A 436 -33.36 -10.32 -2.08
CA ASP A 436 -33.29 -10.94 -3.41
C ASP A 436 -31.89 -11.49 -3.73
N GLY A 437 -30.87 -11.01 -3.00
CA GLY A 437 -29.48 -11.38 -3.23
C GLY A 437 -28.81 -10.57 -4.32
N VAL A 438 -29.35 -9.38 -4.65
CA VAL A 438 -28.83 -8.48 -5.68
C VAL A 438 -28.65 -7.07 -5.15
N ILE A 439 -27.50 -6.46 -5.44
CA ILE A 439 -27.23 -5.06 -5.17
C ILE A 439 -27.21 -4.32 -6.50
N SER A 440 -28.08 -3.33 -6.64
CA SER A 440 -28.14 -2.48 -7.83
C SER A 440 -27.36 -1.18 -7.59
N PRO A 441 -26.65 -0.65 -8.61
CA PRO A 441 -26.01 0.65 -8.55
C PRO A 441 -26.96 1.77 -8.14
N GLY A 442 -26.59 2.56 -7.12
CA GLY A 442 -27.41 3.62 -6.53
C GLY A 442 -28.66 3.12 -5.79
N GLY A 443 -28.81 1.80 -5.60
CA GLY A 443 -29.98 1.20 -4.98
C GLY A 443 -30.01 1.30 -3.46
N GLY A 444 -31.15 0.95 -2.86
CA GLY A 444 -31.33 1.02 -1.41
C GLY A 444 -30.37 0.11 -0.61
N THR A 445 -29.99 -1.04 -1.15
CA THR A 445 -29.03 -1.95 -0.50
C THR A 445 -27.62 -1.33 -0.46
N GLU A 446 -27.18 -0.70 -1.55
CA GLU A 446 -25.92 0.06 -1.60
C GLU A 446 -25.94 1.24 -0.63
N ALA A 447 -27.04 2.00 -0.57
CA ALA A 447 -27.19 3.11 0.38
C ALA A 447 -27.11 2.65 1.85
N ARG A 448 -27.73 1.51 2.20
CA ARG A 448 -27.66 0.94 3.55
C ARG A 448 -26.27 0.40 3.89
N MET A 449 -25.60 -0.24 2.94
CA MET A 449 -24.20 -0.65 3.09
C MET A 449 -23.33 0.56 3.44
N ASN A 450 -23.49 1.65 2.69
CA ASN A 450 -22.81 2.91 2.94
C ASN A 450 -23.12 3.52 4.31
N ALA A 451 -24.38 3.51 4.73
CA ALA A 451 -24.77 3.98 6.05
C ALA A 451 -24.10 3.17 7.17
N ARG A 452 -24.16 1.82 7.10
CA ARG A 452 -23.64 0.93 8.15
C ARG A 452 -22.11 0.95 8.24
N VAL A 453 -21.46 1.11 7.09
CA VAL A 453 -20.01 1.34 6.98
C VAL A 453 -19.60 2.71 7.53
N GLY A 454 -20.51 3.70 7.50
CA GLY A 454 -20.33 5.06 7.99
C GLY A 454 -20.70 5.31 9.46
N GLU A 455 -21.46 4.42 10.11
CA GLU A 455 -21.92 4.55 11.52
C GLU A 455 -20.78 4.66 12.55
N GLY A 456 -19.54 4.29 12.19
CA GLY A 456 -18.33 4.46 13.01
C GLY A 456 -17.43 5.66 12.63
N ALA A 457 -17.76 6.41 11.58
CA ALA A 457 -16.95 7.53 11.12
C ALA A 457 -17.20 8.79 11.98
N ARG A 458 -16.22 9.22 12.78
CA ARG A 458 -16.27 10.49 13.50
C ARG A 458 -15.72 11.64 12.64
N PRO A 459 -16.41 12.79 12.54
CA PRO A 459 -16.01 13.94 11.72
C PRO A 459 -14.88 14.79 12.32
N THR A 460 -14.21 14.31 13.38
CA THR A 460 -13.11 15.03 14.05
C THR A 460 -11.86 15.15 13.19
N TYR A 461 -11.72 14.30 12.17
CA TYR A 461 -10.90 14.58 11.00
C TYR A 461 -11.78 15.33 10.02
N SER A 462 -11.57 16.64 9.96
CA SER A 462 -12.48 17.57 9.31
C SER A 462 -12.49 17.40 7.79
N ALA A 463 -13.48 18.00 7.14
CA ALA A 463 -13.52 18.25 5.69
C ALA A 463 -12.29 19.00 5.10
N ALA A 464 -11.29 19.37 5.92
CA ALA A 464 -10.06 20.08 5.54
C ALA A 464 -8.78 19.22 5.61
N GLU A 465 -8.82 18.03 6.23
CA GLU A 465 -7.97 16.95 5.72
C GLU A 465 -8.62 16.56 4.39
N ASN A 466 -7.89 16.45 3.29
CA ASN A 466 -8.47 16.12 1.97
C ASN A 466 -8.98 14.66 1.90
N GLU A 467 -9.78 14.25 2.88
CA GLU A 467 -10.71 13.13 2.87
C GLU A 467 -11.92 13.42 1.96
N ARG A 468 -12.09 14.66 1.49
CA ARG A 468 -12.79 14.93 0.22
C ARG A 468 -11.76 15.06 -0.90
N ASN A 469 -11.60 13.94 -1.61
CA ASN A 469 -11.88 13.85 -3.04
C ASN A 469 -11.73 15.20 -3.77
N GLY A 470 -10.83 15.28 -4.75
CA GLY A 470 -11.16 16.05 -5.96
C GLY A 470 -12.57 15.62 -6.44
N PRO A 471 -13.29 16.40 -7.26
CA PRO A 471 -14.70 16.15 -7.60
C PRO A 471 -15.05 14.72 -8.08
N THR A 472 -14.05 13.86 -8.31
CA THR A 472 -14.09 12.48 -8.77
C THR A 472 -14.02 11.35 -7.73
N GLY A 473 -13.63 11.56 -6.46
CA GLY A 473 -14.01 10.57 -5.42
C GLY A 473 -13.00 9.66 -4.69
N ASP A 474 -11.68 9.85 -4.77
CA ASP A 474 -10.68 8.86 -4.30
C ASP A 474 -10.46 8.80 -2.75
N ARG A 475 -10.53 7.62 -2.10
CA ARG A 475 -10.44 7.46 -0.63
C ARG A 475 -9.56 6.31 -0.12
N GLY A 476 -8.80 6.60 0.95
CA GLY A 476 -8.21 5.66 1.91
C GLY A 476 -7.59 6.40 3.10
N ARG A 477 -7.74 5.92 4.36
CA ARG A 477 -7.05 6.55 5.52
C ARG A 477 -5.53 6.34 5.44
N HIS A 478 -4.74 7.34 5.82
CA HIS A 478 -3.32 7.37 5.53
C HIS A 478 -2.49 6.48 6.47
N VAL A 479 -1.86 5.46 5.91
CA VAL A 479 -0.59 4.91 6.43
C VAL A 479 0.60 5.65 5.81
N TYR A 480 0.43 6.24 4.62
CA TYR A 480 1.50 6.88 3.88
C TYR A 480 1.31 8.40 3.87
N TYR A 481 2.36 9.14 4.24
CA TYR A 481 2.36 10.58 4.36
C TYR A 481 3.50 11.19 3.55
N ASN A 482 3.21 12.25 2.82
CA ASN A 482 4.20 13.07 2.13
C ASN A 482 3.89 14.56 2.33
N GLY A 483 4.69 15.43 1.71
CA GLY A 483 4.57 16.89 1.80
C GLY A 483 3.32 17.44 1.12
N ASP A 484 2.59 16.65 0.34
CA ASP A 484 1.32 17.03 -0.29
C ASP A 484 0.09 16.48 0.44
N THR A 485 0.28 15.52 1.35
CA THR A 485 -0.78 15.03 2.24
C THR A 485 -1.35 16.22 3.00
N SER A 486 -2.67 16.37 3.06
CA SER A 486 -3.28 17.54 3.71
C SER A 486 -3.39 17.37 5.23
N GLY A 487 -3.22 18.44 6.00
CA GLY A 487 -3.38 18.46 7.46
C GLY A 487 -4.63 19.22 7.89
N ALA A 488 -5.18 18.91 9.08
CA ALA A 488 -6.46 19.45 9.57
C ALA A 488 -6.46 20.94 9.92
N TYR A 489 -5.30 21.59 10.05
CA TYR A 489 -5.21 22.96 10.57
C TYR A 489 -4.82 24.00 9.51
N SER A 490 -5.79 24.86 9.14
CA SER A 490 -5.55 26.19 8.57
C SER A 490 -5.68 27.22 9.70
N ASN A 491 -4.59 27.69 10.30
CA ASN A 491 -4.70 28.88 11.15
C ASN A 491 -4.78 30.11 10.24
N THR A 492 -5.96 30.71 10.09
CA THR A 492 -6.15 31.93 9.28
C THR A 492 -5.36 33.14 9.81
N ALA A 493 -4.89 33.12 11.06
CA ALA A 493 -4.08 34.20 11.65
C ALA A 493 -2.56 34.04 11.41
N LYS A 494 -2.09 32.85 11.05
CA LYS A 494 -0.69 32.57 10.70
C LYS A 494 -0.74 31.68 9.47
N LYS A 495 -0.48 32.22 8.26
CA LYS A 495 -0.41 31.50 6.97
C LYS A 495 0.44 30.21 7.06
N ILE A 496 -0.10 29.16 7.65
CA ILE A 496 0.51 27.84 7.77
C ILE A 496 -0.26 26.96 6.80
N VAL A 497 0.53 26.31 5.95
CA VAL A 497 0.10 25.55 4.79
C VAL A 497 -0.71 24.35 5.26
N ASN A 498 -1.86 24.07 4.62
CA ASN A 498 -2.75 22.92 4.89
C ASN A 498 -2.12 21.56 4.54
N LYS A 499 -0.80 21.41 4.67
CA LYS A 499 -0.05 20.22 4.26
C LYS A 499 0.62 19.59 5.48
N PHE A 500 0.75 18.27 5.45
CA PHE A 500 1.39 17.45 6.45
C PHE A 500 2.84 17.86 6.59
N ARG A 501 3.25 18.09 7.83
CA ARG A 501 4.62 18.47 8.16
C ARG A 501 5.06 17.75 9.43
N LEU A 502 6.34 17.44 9.50
CA LEU A 502 6.99 16.92 10.71
C LEU A 502 7.48 18.09 11.58
N LYS A 503 7.51 17.94 12.91
CA LYS A 503 8.05 19.00 13.80
C LYS A 503 9.57 18.94 13.97
N GLY A 504 10.22 17.84 13.56
CA GLY A 504 11.68 17.69 13.60
C GLY A 504 12.26 16.98 14.83
N GLN A 505 13.59 17.06 14.94
CA GLN A 505 14.41 16.26 15.87
C GLN A 505 13.97 16.31 17.33
N ALA A 506 13.76 17.52 17.88
CA ALA A 506 13.44 17.72 19.29
C ALA A 506 12.11 17.09 19.70
N TRP A 507 11.20 16.94 18.73
CA TRP A 507 9.84 16.42 18.86
C TRP A 507 9.72 14.96 18.42
N THR A 508 10.80 14.21 18.59
CA THR A 508 10.90 12.79 18.22
C THR A 508 11.57 11.99 19.33
N SER A 509 11.11 10.75 19.51
CA SER A 509 11.63 9.76 20.44
C SER A 509 12.06 8.52 19.66
N VAL A 510 13.33 8.17 19.81
CA VAL A 510 13.94 6.97 19.23
C VAL A 510 14.39 6.08 20.38
N VAL A 511 13.97 4.82 20.34
CA VAL A 511 14.55 3.73 21.15
C VAL A 511 15.33 2.85 20.18
N GLU A 512 16.64 2.76 20.36
CA GLU A 512 17.54 2.03 19.44
C GLU A 512 18.41 1.05 20.25
N PRO A 513 18.58 -0.21 19.80
CA PRO A 513 19.48 -1.15 20.46
C PRO A 513 20.92 -0.62 20.46
N VAL A 514 21.65 -0.86 21.55
CA VAL A 514 23.06 -0.44 21.67
C VAL A 514 23.95 -1.17 20.64
N THR A 515 23.57 -2.38 20.25
CA THR A 515 24.23 -3.14 19.18
C THR A 515 23.39 -3.07 17.92
N ALA A 516 24.01 -2.66 16.80
CA ALA A 516 23.34 -2.61 15.51
C ALA A 516 22.81 -4.00 15.12
N LEU A 517 21.59 -4.03 14.59
CA LEU A 517 20.97 -5.26 14.09
C LEU A 517 21.66 -5.74 12.80
N THR A 518 21.76 -7.05 12.63
CA THR A 518 22.15 -7.64 11.33
C THR A 518 21.01 -7.51 10.32
N LYS A 519 21.30 -7.65 9.02
CA LYS A 519 20.27 -7.62 7.98
C LYS A 519 19.20 -8.69 8.18
N GLU A 520 19.59 -9.86 8.66
CA GLU A 520 18.68 -10.97 8.95
C GLU A 520 17.74 -10.62 10.11
N GLN A 521 18.27 -9.97 11.16
CA GLN A 521 17.46 -9.49 12.28
C GLN A 521 16.50 -8.38 11.86
N ILE A 522 16.90 -7.51 10.93
CA ILE A 522 16.04 -6.47 10.36
C ILE A 522 14.96 -7.13 9.47
N ALA A 523 15.33 -8.11 8.64
CA ALA A 523 14.39 -8.83 7.77
C ALA A 523 13.29 -9.55 8.56
N GLN A 524 13.62 -10.12 9.74
CA GLN A 524 12.64 -10.72 10.66
C GLN A 524 11.64 -9.70 11.24
N ARG A 525 11.95 -8.41 11.15
CA ARG A 525 11.13 -7.30 11.64
C ARG A 525 10.38 -6.59 10.52
N LEU A 526 10.71 -6.87 9.25
CA LEU A 526 9.92 -6.40 8.12
C LEU A 526 8.58 -7.12 8.07
N ASP A 527 7.59 -6.46 7.49
CA ASP A 527 6.32 -7.09 7.16
C ASP A 527 6.50 -8.04 5.97
N PRO A 528 6.29 -9.35 6.14
CA PRO A 528 6.49 -10.31 5.07
C PRO A 528 5.42 -10.13 3.99
N GLY A 529 5.79 -10.41 2.74
CA GLY A 529 4.81 -10.51 1.67
C GLY A 529 3.83 -11.65 1.92
N VAL A 530 2.55 -11.45 1.62
CA VAL A 530 1.54 -12.50 1.58
C VAL A 530 1.50 -13.11 0.19
N PRO A 531 1.79 -14.41 0.06
CA PRO A 531 1.62 -15.09 -1.21
C PRO A 531 0.13 -15.08 -1.61
N ARG A 532 -0.19 -14.61 -2.81
CA ARG A 532 -1.52 -14.83 -3.36
C ARG A 532 -1.70 -16.31 -3.70
N ALA A 533 -2.85 -16.85 -3.29
CA ALA A 533 -3.39 -18.01 -3.95
C ALA A 533 -3.77 -17.56 -5.37
N GLU A 534 -3.20 -18.21 -6.39
CA GLU A 534 -3.72 -18.02 -7.74
C GLU A 534 -5.13 -18.61 -7.77
N PRO A 535 -6.09 -17.96 -8.44
CA PRO A 535 -7.29 -18.67 -8.84
C PRO A 535 -6.84 -19.90 -9.65
N PRO A 536 -7.47 -21.07 -9.45
CA PRO A 536 -7.12 -22.25 -10.23
C PRO A 536 -7.17 -21.88 -11.71
N ALA A 537 -6.12 -22.25 -12.45
CA ALA A 537 -6.07 -22.04 -13.89
C ALA A 537 -7.40 -22.53 -14.48
N SER A 538 -8.15 -21.63 -15.09
CA SER A 538 -9.37 -22.01 -15.79
C SER A 538 -8.97 -23.04 -16.83
N GLY A 539 -9.34 -24.30 -16.60
CA GLY A 539 -9.17 -25.36 -17.57
C GLY A 539 -9.82 -24.90 -18.86
N GLN A 540 -9.04 -24.94 -19.94
CA GLN A 540 -9.48 -24.67 -21.30
C GLN A 540 -10.66 -25.55 -21.70
#